data_AF-B3S1A4-F1
#
_entry.id   AF-B3S1A4-F1
#
_cell.length_a   1.000
_cell.length_b   1.000
_cell.length_c   1.000
_cell.angle_alpha   90.00
_cell.angle_beta   90.00
_cell.angle_gamma   90.00
#
_symmetry.space_group_name_H-M   'P 1'
#
loop_
_entity.id
_entity.type
_entity.pdbx_description
1 polymer ?
#
loop_
_entity_poly.entity_id
_entity_poly.type
_entity_poly.pdbx_seq_one_letter_code
_entity_poly.pdbx_strand_id
1 'polypeptide(L)'
;MLLADISGIKYSKRNTLTLNYLCYIYANKIISVNRYLIIIGIFYAVPVFQLVMTYQRFVAQPGNDGLCYYNFLCSYRLGIFMAFNNFISNIGYVLLGILLIIVTLANVVSNFLSLLNIRRQEYGVPQRFGVFIAIGVSLIMEGILSACYHICPNKTNFQFDTSYMYITAILIMVQIHNVRHPDLIVSEHMIFLCFAVIICLAVIGVLFKSFTLWVVFTVIYIVTISFISVLVYYYGQWRKCKIINREMEIICFLDLLVFLLLVNALNWGLALFGLIREPDNFGSFFLAIFMSNLMMYLAYYIAEKIYHKEKILWLSILLSIIATVLWVFSIYFFRQNVAKRQATPARSRELNRECAFLDFYDYHDIWHMLSAGALFVSFLLLLSLDDDLVTIRRDEIIVF
;
A
#
# COMPACT_ATOMS: atom_id res chain seq x y z
N MET A 1 -36.49 -2.67 2.51
CA MET A 1 -37.19 -3.57 3.45
C MET A 1 -36.36 -3.92 4.70
N LEU A 2 -35.10 -3.46 4.83
CA LEU A 2 -34.22 -3.68 6.00
C LEU A 2 -34.22 -2.54 7.05
N LEU A 3 -35.10 -1.54 6.92
CA LEU A 3 -35.20 -0.39 7.85
C LEU A 3 -36.33 -0.52 8.89
N ALA A 4 -37.12 -1.61 8.85
CA ALA A 4 -38.32 -1.73 9.68
C ALA A 4 -38.11 -2.42 11.05
N ASP A 5 -36.94 -3.02 11.31
CA ASP A 5 -36.74 -3.91 12.48
C ASP A 5 -35.96 -3.26 13.64
N ILE A 6 -35.75 -1.94 13.61
CA ILE A 6 -35.02 -1.21 14.66
C ILE A 6 -35.94 -0.84 15.85
N SER A 7 -37.27 -0.98 15.71
CA SER A 7 -38.26 -0.51 16.69
C SER A 7 -38.51 -1.45 17.89
N GLY A 8 -37.95 -2.67 17.88
CA GLY A 8 -38.28 -3.71 18.88
C GLY A 8 -37.36 -3.80 20.11
N ILE A 9 -36.20 -3.13 20.13
CA ILE A 9 -35.22 -3.35 21.20
C ILE A 9 -35.34 -2.24 22.27
N LYS A 10 -36.02 -2.54 23.38
CA LYS A 10 -36.04 -1.70 24.59
C LYS A 10 -34.63 -1.64 25.21
N TYR A 11 -33.86 -0.59 24.90
CA TYR A 11 -32.59 -0.32 25.56
C TYR A 11 -32.80 0.48 26.87
N SER A 12 -32.23 -0.01 27.97
CA SER A 12 -32.07 0.75 29.21
C SER A 12 -31.21 2.01 28.98
N LYS A 13 -31.52 3.12 29.67
CA LYS A 13 -30.81 4.41 29.62
C LYS A 13 -29.30 4.29 29.91
N ARG A 14 -28.88 3.25 30.66
CA ARG A 14 -27.47 2.92 30.94
C ARG A 14 -26.75 2.31 29.73
N ASN A 15 -27.45 1.46 28.97
CA ASN A 15 -26.91 0.80 27.78
C ASN A 15 -26.75 1.78 26.60
N THR A 16 -27.62 2.78 26.50
CA THR A 16 -27.53 3.85 25.48
C THR A 16 -26.30 4.74 25.69
N LEU A 17 -25.93 5.02 26.95
CA LEU A 17 -24.75 5.82 27.28
C LEU A 17 -23.44 5.08 26.96
N THR A 18 -23.36 3.78 27.28
CA THR A 18 -22.23 2.92 26.87
C THR A 18 -22.15 2.73 25.37
N LEU A 19 -23.28 2.64 24.66
CA LEU A 19 -23.31 2.49 23.21
C LEU A 19 -22.84 3.76 22.50
N ASN A 20 -23.27 4.93 22.97
CA ASN A 20 -22.81 6.21 22.45
C ASN A 20 -21.30 6.43 22.72
N TYR A 21 -20.80 6.00 23.88
CA TYR A 21 -19.39 6.07 24.22
C TYR A 21 -18.54 5.10 23.38
N LEU A 22 -19.01 3.87 23.17
CA LEU A 22 -18.40 2.90 22.26
C LEU A 22 -18.38 3.42 20.82
N CYS A 23 -19.50 3.95 20.33
CA CYS A 23 -19.61 4.55 19.00
C CYS A 23 -18.65 5.75 18.85
N TYR A 24 -18.53 6.60 19.88
CA TYR A 24 -17.59 7.71 19.91
C TYR A 24 -16.13 7.26 19.85
N ILE A 25 -15.72 6.27 20.64
CA ILE A 25 -14.36 5.70 20.60
C ILE A 25 -14.08 5.04 19.25
N TYR A 26 -15.03 4.26 18.74
CA TYR A 26 -14.91 3.54 17.46
C TYR A 26 -14.78 4.54 16.30
N ALA A 27 -15.58 5.62 16.31
CA ALA A 27 -15.51 6.70 15.34
C ALA A 27 -14.19 7.48 15.44
N ASN A 28 -13.76 7.90 16.65
CA ASN A 28 -12.53 8.67 16.81
C ASN A 28 -11.28 7.92 16.32
N LYS A 29 -11.21 6.61 16.56
CA LYS A 29 -10.09 5.76 16.14
C LYS A 29 -10.06 5.52 14.63
N ILE A 30 -11.22 5.58 13.95
CA ILE A 30 -11.31 5.56 12.49
C ILE A 30 -10.93 6.93 11.90
N ILE A 31 -11.32 8.02 12.55
CA ILE A 31 -11.20 9.37 11.97
C ILE A 31 -9.75 9.89 11.96
N SER A 32 -8.94 9.58 12.97
CA SER A 32 -7.66 10.27 13.18
C SER A 32 -6.61 10.01 12.06
N VAL A 33 -6.24 8.74 11.80
CA VAL A 33 -5.30 8.38 10.72
C VAL A 33 -5.75 8.90 9.35
N ASN A 34 -7.04 8.70 9.06
CA ASN A 34 -7.61 9.08 7.76
C ASN A 34 -7.61 10.59 7.53
N ARG A 35 -7.86 11.37 8.59
CA ARG A 35 -7.80 12.84 8.53
C ARG A 35 -6.39 13.33 8.17
N TYR A 36 -5.36 12.80 8.82
CA TYR A 36 -3.97 13.19 8.52
C TYR A 36 -3.57 12.82 7.10
N LEU A 37 -3.93 11.62 6.64
CA LEU A 37 -3.60 11.17 5.29
C LEU A 37 -4.27 12.02 4.19
N ILE A 38 -5.53 12.42 4.41
CA ILE A 38 -6.24 13.33 3.50
C ILE A 38 -5.60 14.72 3.48
N ILE A 39 -5.29 15.29 4.66
CA ILE A 39 -4.64 16.60 4.76
C ILE A 39 -3.30 16.58 4.03
N ILE A 40 -2.44 15.60 4.34
CA ILE A 40 -1.15 15.45 3.67
C ILE A 40 -1.33 15.28 2.16
N GLY A 41 -2.31 14.48 1.74
CA GLY A 41 -2.62 14.29 0.33
C GLY A 41 -3.01 15.58 -0.40
N ILE A 42 -3.82 16.43 0.22
CA ILE A 42 -4.20 17.74 -0.36
C ILE A 42 -2.97 18.66 -0.44
N PHE A 43 -2.22 18.80 0.66
CA PHE A 43 -1.02 19.65 0.69
C PHE A 43 0.06 19.17 -0.28
N TYR A 44 0.09 17.87 -0.59
CA TYR A 44 1.00 17.30 -1.56
C TYR A 44 0.47 17.45 -3.01
N ALA A 45 -0.82 17.25 -3.26
CA ALA A 45 -1.40 17.30 -4.60
C ALA A 45 -1.45 18.72 -5.20
N VAL A 46 -1.71 19.74 -4.38
CA VAL A 46 -1.78 21.14 -4.84
C VAL A 46 -0.50 21.60 -5.56
N PRO A 47 0.71 21.51 -4.96
CA PRO A 47 1.94 21.92 -5.63
C PRO A 47 2.28 21.02 -6.83
N VAL A 48 1.90 19.74 -6.81
CA VAL A 48 2.08 18.81 -7.95
C VAL A 48 1.28 19.30 -9.14
N PHE A 49 0.00 19.56 -8.92
CA PHE A 49 -0.88 20.07 -9.97
C PHE A 49 -0.36 21.40 -10.52
N GLN A 50 0.01 22.35 -9.64
CA GLN A 50 0.60 23.62 -10.06
C GLN A 50 1.84 23.43 -10.94
N LEU A 51 2.79 22.60 -10.50
CA LEU A 51 4.05 22.36 -11.22
C LEU A 51 3.80 21.77 -12.61
N VAL A 52 2.97 20.72 -12.68
CA VAL A 52 2.66 20.01 -13.92
C VAL A 52 1.92 20.92 -14.90
N MET A 53 0.96 21.71 -14.41
CA MET A 53 0.24 22.67 -15.25
C MET A 53 1.17 23.76 -15.78
N THR A 54 2.17 24.17 -15.02
CA THR A 54 3.22 25.08 -15.49
C THR A 54 4.06 24.42 -16.59
N TYR A 55 4.54 23.19 -16.40
CA TYR A 55 5.32 22.47 -17.43
C TYR A 55 4.54 22.25 -18.71
N GLN A 56 3.25 21.95 -18.62
CA GLN A 56 2.36 21.79 -19.77
C GLN A 56 2.32 23.05 -20.64
N ARG A 57 2.28 24.24 -20.02
CA ARG A 57 2.31 25.52 -20.74
C ARG A 57 3.65 25.77 -21.42
N PHE A 58 4.75 25.35 -20.81
CA PHE A 58 6.09 25.47 -21.41
C PHE A 58 6.26 24.52 -22.60
N VAL A 59 5.79 23.28 -22.53
CA VAL A 59 5.85 22.32 -23.65
C VAL A 59 4.95 22.71 -24.81
N ALA A 60 3.85 23.42 -24.55
CA ALA A 60 3.01 23.94 -25.63
C ALA A 60 3.72 25.01 -26.50
N GLN A 61 4.87 25.53 -26.08
CA GLN A 61 5.67 26.48 -26.86
C GLN A 61 6.60 25.74 -27.83
N PRO A 62 6.76 26.22 -29.09
CA PRO A 62 7.64 25.60 -30.08
C PRO A 62 9.08 25.45 -29.56
N GLY A 63 9.67 24.27 -29.77
CA GLY A 63 11.05 23.97 -29.38
C GLY A 63 11.24 23.36 -27.99
N ASN A 64 10.16 23.23 -27.19
CA ASN A 64 10.22 22.71 -25.82
C ASN A 64 9.74 21.26 -25.67
N ASP A 65 9.60 20.51 -26.76
CA ASP A 65 9.08 19.12 -26.79
C ASP A 65 9.95 18.09 -26.03
N GLY A 66 11.07 18.52 -25.44
CA GLY A 66 11.98 17.69 -24.65
C GLY A 66 11.72 17.72 -23.14
N LEU A 67 10.82 18.57 -22.64
CA LEU A 67 10.59 18.69 -21.20
C LEU A 67 9.72 17.54 -20.63
N CYS A 68 8.71 17.09 -21.38
CA CYS A 68 7.83 16.00 -20.98
C CYS A 68 8.07 14.75 -21.85
N TYR A 69 8.00 13.57 -21.25
CA TYR A 69 8.36 12.30 -21.87
C TYR A 69 7.13 11.43 -22.16
N TYR A 70 6.47 11.70 -23.28
CA TYR A 70 5.29 10.94 -23.72
C TYR A 70 5.64 9.84 -24.70
N ASN A 71 4.73 8.89 -24.84
CA ASN A 71 4.62 8.09 -26.05
C ASN A 71 3.91 8.91 -27.13
N PHE A 72 4.66 9.68 -27.92
CA PHE A 72 4.07 10.62 -28.90
C PHE A 72 3.27 9.93 -30.02
N LEU A 73 3.49 8.64 -30.27
CA LEU A 73 2.71 7.85 -31.24
C LEU A 73 1.34 7.43 -30.69
N CYS A 74 1.14 7.53 -29.38
CA CYS A 74 -0.12 7.22 -28.70
C CYS A 74 -0.41 8.30 -27.63
N SER A 75 -0.30 9.58 -28.00
CA SER A 75 -0.64 10.69 -27.11
C SER A 75 -1.88 11.41 -27.63
N TYR A 76 -2.98 11.31 -26.88
CA TYR A 76 -4.24 11.95 -27.25
C TYR A 76 -4.40 13.30 -26.56
N ARG A 77 -4.54 14.36 -27.36
CA ARG A 77 -4.74 15.71 -26.85
C ARG A 77 -6.21 15.97 -26.56
N LEU A 78 -6.52 16.42 -25.35
CA LEU A 78 -7.83 16.97 -24.97
C LEU A 78 -7.66 18.32 -24.28
N GLY A 79 -8.02 19.40 -24.97
CA GLY A 79 -7.83 20.76 -24.48
C GLY A 79 -6.37 21.08 -24.18
N ILE A 80 -6.07 21.32 -22.89
CA ILE A 80 -4.73 21.62 -22.37
C ILE A 80 -3.89 20.36 -22.09
N PHE A 81 -4.50 19.17 -22.06
CA PHE A 81 -3.81 17.92 -21.78
C PHE A 81 -3.27 17.32 -23.08
N MET A 82 -1.94 17.21 -23.22
CA MET A 82 -1.25 16.63 -24.37
C MET A 82 -1.36 15.09 -24.42
N ALA A 83 -1.43 14.45 -23.25
CA ALA A 83 -1.54 13.00 -23.08
C ALA A 83 -2.73 12.67 -22.16
N PHE A 84 -3.94 13.00 -22.62
CA PHE A 84 -5.17 12.79 -21.85
C PHE A 84 -5.47 11.31 -21.59
N ASN A 85 -5.09 10.43 -22.51
CA ASN A 85 -5.17 8.98 -22.33
C ASN A 85 -4.38 8.50 -21.10
N ASN A 86 -3.16 8.99 -20.90
CA ASN A 86 -2.37 8.66 -19.72
C ASN A 86 -2.92 9.27 -18.41
N PHE A 87 -3.59 10.41 -18.49
CA PHE A 87 -4.30 10.97 -17.35
C PHE A 87 -5.50 10.09 -16.95
N ILE A 88 -6.37 9.74 -17.91
CA ILE A 88 -7.62 9.04 -17.63
C ILE A 88 -7.42 7.55 -17.31
N SER A 89 -6.33 6.92 -17.78
CA SER A 89 -6.02 5.51 -17.47
C SER A 89 -5.86 5.25 -15.96
N ASN A 90 -5.61 6.29 -15.17
CA ASN A 90 -5.50 6.25 -13.71
C ASN A 90 -6.85 6.32 -12.95
N ILE A 91 -7.98 6.56 -13.64
CA ILE A 91 -9.31 6.68 -13.01
C ILE A 91 -9.70 5.41 -12.24
N GLY A 92 -9.21 4.24 -12.67
CA GLY A 92 -9.47 2.96 -12.01
C GLY A 92 -9.04 2.93 -10.55
N TYR A 93 -7.89 3.52 -10.22
CA TYR A 93 -7.41 3.62 -8.83
C TYR A 93 -8.37 4.43 -7.95
N VAL A 94 -8.89 5.54 -8.46
CA VAL A 94 -9.84 6.40 -7.74
C VAL A 94 -11.17 5.68 -7.51
N LEU A 95 -11.75 5.09 -8.55
CA LEU A 95 -13.04 4.41 -8.45
C LEU A 95 -12.96 3.18 -7.54
N LEU A 96 -11.91 2.36 -7.69
CA LEU A 96 -11.71 1.17 -6.87
C LEU A 96 -11.33 1.52 -5.43
N GLY A 97 -10.63 2.64 -5.20
CA GLY A 97 -10.35 3.17 -3.86
C GLY A 97 -11.63 3.62 -3.15
N ILE A 98 -12.52 4.32 -3.86
CA ILE A 98 -13.87 4.67 -3.33
C ILE A 98 -14.65 3.40 -3.02
N LEU A 99 -14.66 2.42 -3.93
CA LEU A 99 -15.35 1.15 -3.71
C LEU A 99 -14.80 0.41 -2.48
N LEU A 100 -13.48 0.38 -2.30
CA LEU A 100 -12.84 -0.23 -1.13
C LEU A 100 -13.27 0.44 0.17
N ILE A 101 -13.36 1.78 0.19
CA ILE A 101 -13.87 2.52 1.35
C ILE A 101 -15.31 2.12 1.64
N ILE A 102 -16.18 2.05 0.62
CA ILE A 102 -17.59 1.64 0.77
C ILE A 102 -17.68 0.23 1.34
N VAL A 103 -16.92 -0.73 0.78
CA VAL A 103 -16.87 -2.11 1.27
C VAL A 103 -16.38 -2.16 2.72
N THR A 104 -15.36 -1.38 3.06
CA THR A 104 -14.83 -1.31 4.43
C THR A 104 -15.86 -0.74 5.40
N LEU A 105 -16.58 0.32 5.01
CA LEU A 105 -17.65 0.92 5.81
C LEU A 105 -18.83 -0.05 6.01
N ALA A 106 -19.19 -0.82 4.99
CA ALA A 106 -20.20 -1.87 5.13
C ALA A 106 -19.78 -2.94 6.17
N ASN A 107 -18.50 -3.33 6.16
CA ASN A 107 -17.94 -4.25 7.14
C ASN A 107 -17.87 -3.64 8.55
N VAL A 108 -17.60 -2.33 8.68
CA VAL A 108 -17.68 -1.61 9.97
C VAL A 108 -19.08 -1.73 10.56
N VAL A 109 -20.11 -1.46 9.76
CA VAL A 109 -21.51 -1.51 10.21
C VAL A 109 -21.88 -2.93 10.60
N SER A 110 -21.55 -3.92 9.75
CA SER A 110 -21.80 -5.34 10.04
C SER A 110 -21.12 -5.78 11.34
N ASN A 111 -19.85 -5.43 11.53
CA ASN A 111 -19.10 -5.77 12.74
C ASN A 111 -19.69 -5.11 13.99
N PHE A 112 -20.05 -3.82 13.90
CA PHE A 112 -20.69 -3.10 14.99
C PHE A 112 -22.01 -3.74 15.42
N LEU A 113 -22.87 -4.09 14.45
CA LEU A 113 -24.11 -4.82 14.73
C LEU A 113 -23.85 -6.17 15.39
N SER A 114 -22.78 -6.85 15.00
CA SER A 114 -22.38 -8.13 15.60
C SER A 114 -21.92 -7.99 17.06
N LEU A 115 -21.25 -6.88 17.41
CA LEU A 115 -20.75 -6.58 18.76
C LEU A 115 -21.84 -6.16 19.75
N LEU A 116 -23.03 -5.79 19.26
CA LEU A 116 -24.23 -5.62 20.11
C LEU A 116 -24.60 -6.94 20.81
N ASN A 117 -24.22 -8.08 20.23
CA ASN A 117 -24.32 -9.37 20.88
C ASN A 117 -23.09 -9.59 21.78
N ILE A 118 -23.28 -9.50 23.10
CA ILE A 118 -22.21 -9.60 24.12
C ILE A 118 -21.33 -10.84 23.90
N ARG A 119 -21.92 -11.97 23.50
CA ARG A 119 -21.18 -13.21 23.25
C ARG A 119 -20.15 -13.08 22.13
N ARG A 120 -20.32 -12.19 21.13
CA ARG A 120 -19.36 -12.03 20.03
C ARG A 120 -18.17 -11.12 20.36
N GLN A 121 -18.16 -10.41 21.48
CA GLN A 121 -17.07 -9.48 21.80
C GLN A 121 -15.73 -10.20 22.05
N GLU A 122 -15.79 -11.46 22.46
CA GLU A 122 -14.65 -12.33 22.77
C GLU A 122 -14.20 -13.19 21.60
N TYR A 123 -14.80 -13.08 20.41
CA TYR A 123 -14.49 -13.92 19.26
C TYR A 123 -13.79 -13.13 18.15
N GLY A 124 -13.03 -13.85 17.32
CA GLY A 124 -12.36 -13.32 16.14
C GLY A 124 -11.20 -12.35 16.44
N VAL A 125 -10.45 -12.07 15.37
CA VAL A 125 -9.37 -11.09 15.38
C VAL A 125 -9.94 -9.67 15.49
N PRO A 126 -9.35 -8.78 16.32
CA PRO A 126 -9.80 -7.39 16.40
C PRO A 126 -9.61 -6.65 15.07
N GLN A 127 -10.73 -6.25 14.44
CA GLN A 127 -10.69 -5.54 13.17
C GLN A 127 -10.36 -4.05 13.35
N ARG A 128 -9.32 -3.57 12.65
CA ARG A 128 -8.93 -2.14 12.61
C ARG A 128 -9.31 -1.50 11.27
N PHE A 129 -10.60 -1.27 11.07
CA PHE A 129 -11.14 -0.69 9.84
C PHE A 129 -10.55 0.70 9.49
N GLY A 130 -10.03 1.45 10.46
CA GLY A 130 -9.35 2.73 10.21
C GLY A 130 -8.16 2.61 9.26
N VAL A 131 -7.37 1.53 9.36
CA VAL A 131 -6.21 1.30 8.47
C VAL A 131 -6.67 0.87 7.07
N PHE A 132 -7.73 0.05 6.96
CA PHE A 132 -8.32 -0.31 5.67
C PHE A 132 -8.89 0.90 4.93
N ILE A 133 -9.56 1.82 5.64
CA ILE A 133 -10.00 3.10 5.06
C ILE A 133 -8.77 3.91 4.61
N ALA A 134 -7.68 3.91 5.38
CA ALA A 134 -6.45 4.63 5.02
C ALA A 134 -5.81 4.04 3.76
N ILE A 135 -5.82 2.72 3.59
CA ILE A 135 -5.40 2.03 2.36
C ILE A 135 -6.28 2.47 1.18
N GLY A 136 -7.60 2.54 1.35
CA GLY A 136 -8.51 3.04 0.32
C GLY A 136 -8.26 4.50 -0.07
N VAL A 137 -8.03 5.38 0.91
CA VAL A 137 -7.63 6.78 0.67
C VAL A 137 -6.27 6.84 -0.02
N SER A 138 -5.33 5.98 0.36
CA SER A 138 -4.01 5.88 -0.27
C SER A 138 -4.14 5.52 -1.75
N LEU A 139 -5.01 4.57 -2.09
CA LEU A 139 -5.29 4.17 -3.48
C LEU A 139 -5.91 5.31 -4.30
N ILE A 140 -6.83 6.08 -3.72
CA ILE A 140 -7.40 7.27 -4.38
C ILE A 140 -6.30 8.30 -4.67
N MET A 141 -5.46 8.59 -3.67
CA MET A 141 -4.38 9.56 -3.79
C MET A 141 -3.28 9.10 -4.77
N GLU A 142 -2.98 7.80 -4.81
CA GLU A 142 -2.12 7.17 -5.82
C GLU A 142 -2.66 7.45 -7.23
N GLY A 143 -3.96 7.23 -7.45
CA GLY A 143 -4.62 7.53 -8.72
C GLY A 143 -4.55 9.02 -9.11
N ILE A 144 -4.84 9.93 -8.17
CA ILE A 144 -4.82 11.37 -8.43
C ILE A 144 -3.41 11.86 -8.78
N LEU A 145 -2.41 11.49 -7.97
CA LEU A 145 -1.04 11.98 -8.13
C LEU A 145 -0.35 11.33 -9.34
N SER A 146 -0.60 10.05 -9.60
CA SER A 146 -0.18 9.37 -10.83
C SER A 146 -0.77 10.06 -12.07
N ALA A 147 -2.09 10.31 -12.07
CA ALA A 147 -2.75 11.03 -13.15
C ALA A 147 -2.12 12.42 -13.37
N CYS A 148 -1.85 13.17 -12.29
CA CYS A 148 -1.17 14.45 -12.38
C CYS A 148 0.24 14.33 -12.97
N TYR A 149 1.05 13.37 -12.51
CA TYR A 149 2.38 13.13 -13.06
C TYR A 149 2.34 12.84 -14.57
N HIS A 150 1.39 12.01 -15.01
CA HIS A 150 1.25 11.59 -16.39
C HIS A 150 0.79 12.68 -17.36
N ILE A 151 0.29 13.82 -16.87
CA ILE A 151 0.05 15.00 -17.71
C ILE A 151 1.36 15.52 -18.31
N CYS A 152 2.46 15.53 -17.56
CA CYS A 152 3.80 15.88 -18.04
C CYS A 152 4.87 15.09 -17.25
N PRO A 153 5.19 13.86 -17.69
CA PRO A 153 6.12 13.00 -17.00
C PRO A 153 7.56 13.45 -17.23
N ASN A 154 8.33 13.59 -16.14
CA ASN A 154 9.73 14.00 -16.13
C ASN A 154 10.49 13.22 -15.04
N LYS A 155 11.82 13.13 -15.15
CA LYS A 155 12.65 12.53 -14.09
C LYS A 155 12.53 13.24 -12.74
N THR A 156 12.33 14.57 -12.72
CA THR A 156 12.30 15.37 -11.49
C THR A 156 10.98 15.26 -10.72
N ASN A 157 9.88 14.89 -11.39
CA ASN A 157 8.56 14.79 -10.78
C ASN A 157 8.08 13.34 -10.63
N PHE A 158 8.93 12.34 -10.92
CA PHE A 158 8.65 10.91 -10.78
C PHE A 158 8.23 10.49 -9.36
N GLN A 159 8.65 11.23 -8.34
CA GLN A 159 8.25 10.97 -6.96
C GLN A 159 6.73 11.04 -6.75
N PHE A 160 6.01 11.84 -7.53
CA PHE A 160 4.56 12.02 -7.36
C PHE A 160 3.78 10.76 -7.73
N ASP A 161 4.30 10.00 -8.70
CA ASP A 161 3.77 8.71 -9.14
C ASP A 161 4.01 7.59 -8.10
N THR A 162 5.09 7.70 -7.31
CA THR A 162 5.59 6.61 -6.46
C THR A 162 5.38 6.80 -4.97
N SER A 163 5.19 8.03 -4.49
CA SER A 163 5.12 8.32 -3.04
C SER A 163 4.00 7.56 -2.34
N TYR A 164 2.80 7.55 -2.94
CA TYR A 164 1.65 6.85 -2.36
C TYR A 164 1.74 5.33 -2.52
N MET A 165 2.49 4.82 -3.49
CA MET A 165 2.81 3.38 -3.56
C MET A 165 3.63 2.95 -2.33
N TYR A 166 4.59 3.77 -1.86
CA TYR A 166 5.34 3.50 -0.62
C TYR A 166 4.42 3.48 0.59
N ILE A 167 3.56 4.52 0.72
CA ILE A 167 2.60 4.65 1.82
C ILE A 167 1.67 3.44 1.83
N THR A 168 1.10 3.07 0.68
CA THR A 168 0.24 1.90 0.52
C THR A 168 0.95 0.63 0.99
N ALA A 169 2.20 0.38 0.54
CA ALA A 169 2.95 -0.81 0.95
C ALA A 169 3.18 -0.88 2.47
N ILE A 170 3.52 0.25 3.11
CA ILE A 170 3.71 0.31 4.57
C ILE A 170 2.39 0.10 5.31
N LEU A 171 1.30 0.72 4.86
CA LEU A 171 -0.02 0.53 5.47
C LEU A 171 -0.46 -0.93 5.41
N ILE A 172 -0.19 -1.64 4.31
CA ILE A 172 -0.47 -3.09 4.20
C ILE A 172 0.38 -3.88 5.20
N MET A 173 1.69 -3.63 5.27
CA MET A 173 2.56 -4.34 6.23
C MET A 173 2.12 -4.10 7.68
N VAL A 174 1.77 -2.85 8.01
CA VAL A 174 1.21 -2.47 9.32
C VAL A 174 -0.12 -3.19 9.56
N GLN A 175 -0.98 -3.30 8.54
CA GLN A 175 -2.25 -4.02 8.67
C GLN A 175 -2.04 -5.50 8.94
N ILE A 176 -1.20 -6.19 8.15
CA ILE A 176 -0.87 -7.63 8.35
C ILE A 176 -0.36 -7.85 9.78
N HIS A 177 0.56 -7.00 10.24
CA HIS A 177 1.11 -7.13 11.59
C HIS A 177 0.05 -6.88 12.69
N ASN A 178 -0.80 -5.86 12.51
CA ASN A 178 -1.80 -5.46 13.50
C ASN A 178 -2.91 -6.50 13.72
N VAL A 179 -3.22 -7.35 12.72
CA VAL A 179 -4.27 -8.39 12.87
C VAL A 179 -3.96 -9.33 14.04
N ARG A 180 -2.68 -9.71 14.21
CA ARG A 180 -2.22 -10.61 15.28
C ARG A 180 -1.67 -9.88 16.49
N HIS A 181 -1.33 -8.60 16.36
CA HIS A 181 -0.77 -7.77 17.43
C HIS A 181 -1.65 -6.57 17.78
N PRO A 182 -2.92 -6.78 18.21
CA PRO A 182 -3.86 -5.71 18.45
C PRO A 182 -3.45 -4.78 19.61
N ASP A 183 -2.54 -5.21 20.48
CA ASP A 183 -2.05 -4.39 21.60
C ASP A 183 -0.89 -3.46 21.19
N LEU A 184 -0.29 -3.66 20.01
CA LEU A 184 0.71 -2.73 19.50
C LEU A 184 -0.01 -1.52 18.89
N ILE A 185 -0.07 -0.44 19.66
CA ILE A 185 -0.60 0.84 19.18
C ILE A 185 0.61 1.68 18.77
N VAL A 186 0.97 1.61 17.50
CA VAL A 186 1.94 2.55 16.94
C VAL A 186 1.27 3.93 16.88
N SER A 187 1.94 4.94 17.44
CA SER A 187 1.47 6.32 17.35
C SER A 187 1.34 6.75 15.89
N GLU A 188 0.18 7.28 15.53
CA GLU A 188 -0.11 7.76 14.17
C GLU A 188 0.93 8.79 13.72
N HIS A 189 1.34 9.68 14.64
CA HIS A 189 2.37 10.69 14.37
C HIS A 189 3.72 10.07 13.98
N MET A 190 4.10 8.96 14.59
CA MET A 190 5.35 8.27 14.24
C MET A 190 5.27 7.63 12.86
N ILE A 191 4.11 7.08 12.48
CA ILE A 191 3.89 6.55 11.13
C ILE A 191 4.03 7.66 10.09
N PHE A 192 3.40 8.81 10.31
CA PHE A 192 3.50 9.95 9.39
C PHE A 192 4.91 10.57 9.35
N LEU A 193 5.63 10.58 10.48
CA LEU A 193 7.04 10.98 10.50
C LEU A 193 7.90 10.03 9.67
N CYS A 194 7.67 8.71 9.78
CA CYS A 194 8.35 7.73 8.93
C CYS A 194 8.06 7.98 7.45
N PHE A 195 6.80 8.24 7.07
CA PHE A 195 6.45 8.60 5.69
C PHE A 195 7.21 9.83 5.21
N ALA A 196 7.25 10.89 6.02
CA ALA A 196 7.96 12.12 5.68
C ALA A 196 9.46 11.86 5.44
N VAL A 197 10.12 11.11 6.34
CA VAL A 197 11.54 10.75 6.19
C VAL A 197 11.79 9.94 4.91
N ILE A 198 10.95 8.93 4.64
CA ILE A 198 11.08 8.09 3.44
C ILE A 198 10.92 8.92 2.17
N ILE A 199 9.92 9.80 2.11
CA ILE A 199 9.69 10.68 0.96
C ILE A 199 10.86 11.65 0.79
N CYS A 200 11.35 12.27 1.87
CA CYS A 200 12.53 13.15 1.82
C CYS A 200 13.77 12.42 1.28
N LEU A 201 14.04 11.19 1.74
CA LEU A 201 15.15 10.38 1.24
C LEU A 201 14.98 10.06 -0.25
N ALA A 202 13.76 9.73 -0.69
CA ALA A 202 13.47 9.49 -2.10
C ALA A 202 13.73 10.74 -2.95
N VAL A 203 13.32 11.93 -2.49
CA VAL A 203 13.58 13.22 -3.18
C VAL A 203 15.08 13.46 -3.32
N ILE A 204 15.84 13.29 -2.22
CA ILE A 204 17.30 13.48 -2.22
C ILE A 204 17.95 12.55 -3.23
N GLY A 205 17.56 11.26 -3.26
CA GLY A 205 18.10 10.29 -4.20
C GLY A 205 17.72 10.54 -5.66
N VAL A 206 16.57 11.17 -5.93
CA VAL A 206 16.17 11.58 -7.29
C VAL A 206 16.94 12.81 -7.76
N LEU A 207 17.18 13.78 -6.88
CA LEU A 207 17.85 15.04 -7.23
C LEU A 207 19.38 14.92 -7.31
N PHE A 208 19.98 14.12 -6.40
CA PHE A 208 21.42 14.03 -6.25
C PHE A 208 21.91 12.61 -6.53
N LYS A 209 22.36 12.36 -7.77
CA LYS A 209 23.03 11.10 -8.12
C LYS A 209 24.51 11.20 -7.75
N SER A 210 24.90 10.56 -6.65
CA SER A 210 26.30 10.47 -6.21
C SER A 210 26.57 9.12 -5.57
N PHE A 211 27.74 8.55 -5.86
CA PHE A 211 28.22 7.32 -5.23
C PHE A 211 28.27 7.46 -3.70
N THR A 212 28.65 8.63 -3.19
CA THR A 212 28.64 8.91 -1.74
C THR A 212 27.24 8.77 -1.14
N LEU A 213 26.21 9.23 -1.87
CA LEU A 213 24.82 9.12 -1.43
C LEU A 213 24.38 7.65 -1.35
N TRP A 214 24.79 6.83 -2.32
CA TRP A 214 24.56 5.38 -2.30
C TRP A 214 25.24 4.71 -1.11
N VAL A 215 26.51 5.04 -0.82
CA VAL A 215 27.22 4.50 0.34
C VAL A 215 26.50 4.86 1.65
N VAL A 216 26.18 6.14 1.84
CA VAL A 216 25.49 6.63 3.06
C VAL A 216 24.12 5.96 3.20
N PHE A 217 23.34 5.92 2.12
CA PHE A 217 22.04 5.25 2.11
C PHE A 217 22.17 3.78 2.51
N THR A 218 23.08 3.02 1.89
CA THR A 218 23.27 1.59 2.15
C THR A 218 23.65 1.33 3.61
N VAL A 219 24.56 2.12 4.19
CA VAL A 219 24.95 1.97 5.60
C VAL A 219 23.76 2.23 6.53
N ILE A 220 23.07 3.36 6.35
CA ILE A 220 21.90 3.73 7.16
C ILE A 220 20.81 2.66 7.03
N TYR A 221 20.56 2.19 5.82
CA TYR A 221 19.53 1.20 5.52
C TYR A 221 19.81 -0.15 6.19
N ILE A 222 21.02 -0.69 6.04
CA ILE A 222 21.44 -1.95 6.67
C ILE A 222 21.34 -1.85 8.19
N VAL A 223 21.86 -0.78 8.79
CA VAL A 223 21.78 -0.56 10.24
C VAL A 223 20.31 -0.51 10.71
N THR A 224 19.47 0.23 9.99
CA THR A 224 18.06 0.41 10.34
C THR A 224 17.28 -0.91 10.26
N ILE A 225 17.41 -1.67 9.16
CA ILE A 225 16.64 -2.92 9.00
C ILE A 225 17.10 -4.00 9.99
N SER A 226 18.39 -4.06 10.28
CA SER A 226 18.93 -5.00 11.27
C SER A 226 18.53 -4.61 12.69
N PHE A 227 18.53 -3.32 13.01
CA PHE A 227 18.02 -2.83 14.30
C PHE A 227 16.52 -3.13 14.47
N ILE A 228 15.70 -2.84 13.45
CA ILE A 228 14.26 -3.18 13.48
C ILE A 228 14.07 -4.69 13.66
N SER A 229 14.86 -5.52 13.00
CA SER A 229 14.77 -6.98 13.13
C SER A 229 15.10 -7.45 14.54
N VAL A 230 16.12 -6.85 15.18
CA VAL A 230 16.44 -7.11 16.59
C VAL A 230 15.29 -6.69 17.50
N LEU A 231 14.68 -5.52 17.27
CA LEU A 231 13.51 -5.07 18.02
C LEU A 231 12.33 -6.04 17.87
N VAL A 232 12.00 -6.44 16.64
CA VAL A 232 10.91 -7.38 16.34
C VAL A 232 11.18 -8.73 17.01
N TYR A 233 12.42 -9.21 17.01
CA TYR A 233 12.80 -10.42 17.72
C TYR A 233 12.50 -10.30 19.21
N TYR A 234 13.07 -9.31 19.91
CA TYR A 234 12.89 -9.18 21.37
C TYR A 234 11.43 -8.93 21.78
N TYR A 235 10.70 -8.06 21.06
CA TYR A 235 9.28 -7.81 21.35
C TYR A 235 8.39 -9.01 20.99
N GLY A 236 8.73 -9.76 19.94
CA GLY A 236 8.02 -10.99 19.54
C GLY A 236 8.23 -12.13 20.53
N GLN A 237 9.47 -12.31 21.01
CA GLN A 237 9.85 -13.31 22.01
C GLN A 237 9.05 -13.17 23.31
N TRP A 238 8.88 -11.94 23.80
CA TRP A 238 8.18 -11.67 25.06
C TRP A 238 6.69 -12.07 25.06
N ARG A 239 6.08 -12.23 23.88
CA ARG A 239 4.63 -12.50 23.76
C ARG A 239 4.31 -13.93 23.36
N LYS A 240 5.14 -14.57 22.52
CA LYS A 240 4.98 -15.98 22.13
C LYS A 240 5.04 -16.96 23.33
N CYS A 241 5.77 -16.61 24.39
CA CYS A 241 6.07 -17.52 25.51
C CYS A 241 5.12 -17.45 26.71
N LYS A 242 4.02 -16.69 26.67
CA LYS A 242 3.08 -16.68 27.79
C LYS A 242 2.16 -17.91 27.87
N ILE A 243 2.12 -18.76 26.84
CA ILE A 243 1.02 -19.72 26.65
C ILE A 243 1.48 -21.19 26.50
N ILE A 244 2.78 -21.52 26.34
CA ILE A 244 3.18 -22.86 25.88
C ILE A 244 4.29 -23.51 26.74
N ASN A 245 4.22 -24.84 26.90
CA ASN A 245 5.24 -25.70 27.54
C ASN A 245 6.66 -25.50 26.96
N ARG A 246 7.68 -25.68 27.81
CA ARG A 246 9.13 -25.51 27.53
C ARG A 246 9.66 -26.09 26.21
N GLU A 247 9.13 -27.21 25.73
CA GLU A 247 9.62 -27.85 24.49
C GLU A 247 9.18 -27.12 23.21
N MET A 248 7.99 -26.50 23.23
CA MET A 248 7.48 -25.74 22.09
C MET A 248 7.96 -24.27 22.09
N GLU A 249 8.47 -23.76 23.21
CA GLU A 249 9.12 -22.44 23.25
C GLU A 249 10.31 -22.38 22.28
N ILE A 250 11.13 -23.44 22.20
CA ILE A 250 12.34 -23.48 21.37
C ILE A 250 12.00 -23.38 19.86
N ILE A 251 10.96 -24.09 19.41
CA ILE A 251 10.53 -24.09 18.00
C ILE A 251 9.98 -22.71 17.62
N CYS A 252 9.16 -22.11 18.48
CA CYS A 252 8.56 -20.79 18.24
C CYS A 252 9.61 -19.67 18.10
N PHE A 253 10.75 -19.79 18.81
CA PHE A 253 11.87 -18.88 18.66
C PHE A 253 12.65 -19.07 17.36
N LEU A 254 12.72 -20.31 16.86
CA LEU A 254 13.48 -20.64 15.67
C LEU A 254 12.77 -20.13 14.41
N ASP A 255 11.44 -20.26 14.32
CA ASP A 255 10.69 -19.84 13.13
C ASP A 255 10.77 -18.33 12.91
N LEU A 256 10.56 -17.54 13.97
CA LEU A 256 10.72 -16.08 13.92
C LEU A 256 12.17 -15.68 13.60
N LEU A 257 13.15 -16.38 14.18
CA LEU A 257 14.57 -16.10 13.90
C LEU A 257 14.91 -16.37 12.43
N VAL A 258 14.49 -17.52 11.89
CA VAL A 258 14.73 -17.89 10.48
C VAL A 258 14.08 -16.87 9.56
N PHE A 259 12.83 -16.48 9.82
CA PHE A 259 12.16 -15.44 9.05
C PHE A 259 12.94 -14.11 9.06
N LEU A 260 13.36 -13.64 10.25
CA LEU A 260 14.12 -12.40 10.36
C LEU A 260 15.48 -12.48 9.67
N LEU A 261 16.16 -13.62 9.71
CA LEU A 261 17.41 -13.83 8.98
C LEU A 261 17.19 -13.78 7.46
N LEU A 262 16.11 -14.38 6.94
CA LEU A 262 15.74 -14.30 5.53
C LEU A 262 15.42 -12.86 5.12
N VAL A 263 14.68 -12.11 5.95
CA VAL A 263 14.35 -10.69 5.68
C VAL A 263 15.62 -9.85 5.64
N ASN A 264 16.55 -10.04 6.59
CA ASN A 264 17.83 -9.32 6.57
C ASN A 264 18.67 -9.71 5.35
N ALA A 265 18.77 -10.99 5.02
CA ALA A 265 19.52 -11.46 3.86
C ALA A 265 18.99 -10.83 2.56
N LEU A 266 17.66 -10.79 2.36
CA LEU A 266 17.06 -10.14 1.21
C LEU A 266 17.38 -8.64 1.18
N ASN A 267 17.20 -7.94 2.30
CA ASN A 267 17.40 -6.50 2.38
C ASN A 267 18.86 -6.09 2.22
N TRP A 268 19.80 -6.84 2.81
CA TRP A 268 21.22 -6.62 2.61
C TRP A 268 21.60 -6.89 1.14
N GLY A 269 21.04 -7.94 0.53
CA GLY A 269 21.22 -8.22 -0.89
C GLY A 269 20.73 -7.07 -1.79
N LEU A 270 19.53 -6.54 -1.52
CA LEU A 270 18.99 -5.37 -2.24
C LEU A 270 19.84 -4.12 -2.03
N ALA A 271 20.32 -3.88 -0.81
CA ALA A 271 21.15 -2.73 -0.48
C ALA A 271 22.51 -2.78 -1.19
N LEU A 272 23.14 -3.95 -1.22
CA LEU A 272 24.38 -4.21 -1.97
C LEU A 272 24.16 -4.10 -3.47
N PHE A 273 23.05 -4.62 -3.99
CA PHE A 273 22.68 -4.45 -5.40
C PHE A 273 22.54 -2.96 -5.77
N GLY A 274 21.88 -2.16 -4.93
CA GLY A 274 21.75 -0.72 -5.11
C GLY A 274 23.11 -0.03 -5.15
N LEU A 275 24.01 -0.37 -4.22
CA LEU A 275 25.36 0.19 -4.16
C LEU A 275 26.22 -0.18 -5.37
N ILE A 276 26.11 -1.40 -5.90
CA ILE A 276 26.93 -1.88 -7.01
C ILE A 276 26.40 -1.38 -8.37
N ARG A 277 25.07 -1.36 -8.55
CA ARG A 277 24.45 -1.07 -9.85
C ARG A 277 24.05 0.38 -10.02
N GLU A 278 23.92 1.14 -8.93
CA GLU A 278 23.53 2.55 -8.92
C GLU A 278 22.37 2.85 -9.89
N PRO A 279 21.21 2.18 -9.74
CA PRO A 279 20.12 2.28 -10.69
C PRO A 279 19.70 3.74 -10.92
N ASP A 280 19.46 4.08 -12.19
CA ASP A 280 19.15 5.46 -12.60
C ASP A 280 17.87 6.03 -11.97
N ASN A 281 16.96 5.16 -11.54
CA ASN A 281 15.72 5.55 -10.88
C ASN A 281 15.73 5.09 -9.41
N PHE A 282 16.21 5.98 -8.53
CA PHE A 282 16.24 5.76 -7.10
C PHE A 282 14.84 5.48 -6.51
N GLY A 283 13.80 6.18 -7.01
CA GLY A 283 12.43 5.98 -6.57
C GLY A 283 11.90 4.58 -6.88
N SER A 284 12.16 4.04 -8.07
CA SER A 284 11.79 2.66 -8.40
C SER A 284 12.57 1.63 -7.59
N PHE A 285 13.83 1.92 -7.23
CA PHE A 285 14.62 1.07 -6.34
C PHE A 285 14.04 1.05 -4.91
N PHE A 286 13.64 2.21 -4.37
CA PHE A 286 12.91 2.29 -3.10
C PHE A 286 11.60 1.49 -3.14
N LEU A 287 10.86 1.60 -4.23
CA LEU A 287 9.60 0.84 -4.40
C LEU A 287 9.87 -0.66 -4.34
N ALA A 288 10.91 -1.12 -5.02
CA ALA A 288 11.30 -2.52 -5.03
C ALA A 288 11.59 -3.03 -3.61
N ILE A 289 12.29 -2.24 -2.78
CA ILE A 289 12.52 -2.56 -1.36
C ILE A 289 11.19 -2.77 -0.61
N PHE A 290 10.27 -1.81 -0.68
CA PHE A 290 8.99 -1.92 0.03
C PHE A 290 8.15 -3.10 -0.46
N MET A 291 8.07 -3.31 -1.77
CA MET A 291 7.32 -4.40 -2.36
C MET A 291 7.92 -5.76 -2.01
N SER A 292 9.25 -5.90 -2.03
CA SER A 292 9.95 -7.12 -1.62
C SER A 292 9.69 -7.46 -0.15
N ASN A 293 9.77 -6.48 0.75
CA ASN A 293 9.46 -6.68 2.17
C ASN A 293 7.98 -7.04 2.38
N LEU A 294 7.07 -6.36 1.68
CA LEU A 294 5.64 -6.67 1.74
C LEU A 294 5.34 -8.10 1.29
N MET A 295 5.92 -8.55 0.17
CA MET A 295 5.74 -9.92 -0.31
C MET A 295 6.30 -10.94 0.66
N MET A 296 7.47 -10.68 1.26
CA MET A 296 8.02 -11.54 2.31
C MET A 296 7.11 -11.63 3.54
N TYR A 297 6.60 -10.48 4.02
CA TYR A 297 5.69 -10.43 5.17
C TYR A 297 4.38 -11.17 4.90
N LEU A 298 3.81 -10.99 3.70
CA LEU A 298 2.60 -11.71 3.30
C LEU A 298 2.84 -13.22 3.17
N ALA A 299 3.97 -13.62 2.58
CA ALA A 299 4.35 -15.03 2.47
C ALA A 299 4.56 -15.68 3.84
N TYR A 300 5.23 -14.97 4.76
CA TYR A 300 5.39 -15.41 6.15
C TYR A 300 4.04 -15.57 6.84
N TYR A 301 3.15 -14.57 6.71
CA TYR A 301 1.82 -14.62 7.31
C TYR A 301 1.01 -15.83 6.84
N ILE A 302 1.01 -16.10 5.52
CA ILE A 302 0.32 -17.25 4.95
C ILE A 302 0.97 -18.57 5.40
N ALA A 303 2.31 -18.64 5.44
CA ALA A 303 3.04 -19.82 5.89
C ALA A 303 2.72 -20.16 7.35
N GLU A 304 2.66 -19.16 8.22
CA GLU A 304 2.31 -19.32 9.64
C GLU A 304 0.86 -19.80 9.81
N LYS A 305 -0.10 -19.26 9.04
CA LYS A 305 -1.48 -19.78 9.03
C LYS A 305 -1.51 -21.26 8.66
N ILE A 306 -0.78 -21.66 7.61
CA ILE A 306 -0.72 -23.05 7.14
C ILE A 306 -0.06 -23.96 8.20
N TYR A 307 1.06 -23.52 8.79
CA TYR A 307 1.79 -24.26 9.81
C TYR A 307 0.91 -24.54 11.04
N HIS A 308 0.17 -23.52 11.49
CA HIS A 308 -0.77 -23.61 12.61
C HIS A 308 -2.12 -24.24 12.24
N LYS A 309 -2.27 -24.77 11.02
CA LYS A 309 -3.48 -25.45 10.51
C LYS A 309 -4.73 -24.55 10.50
N GLU A 310 -4.55 -23.24 10.43
CA GLU A 310 -5.64 -22.30 10.15
C GLU A 310 -6.13 -22.48 8.70
N LYS A 311 -7.43 -22.31 8.47
CA LYS A 311 -8.04 -22.61 7.18
C LYS A 311 -8.07 -21.37 6.31
N ILE A 312 -7.50 -21.44 5.12
CA ILE A 312 -7.71 -20.39 4.12
C ILE A 312 -9.04 -20.69 3.42
N LEU A 313 -10.03 -19.80 3.60
CA LEU A 313 -11.36 -19.97 3.02
C LEU A 313 -11.32 -19.90 1.48
N TRP A 314 -12.30 -20.56 0.84
CA TRP A 314 -12.40 -20.59 -0.63
C TRP A 314 -12.42 -19.19 -1.26
N LEU A 315 -13.11 -18.23 -0.65
CA LEU A 315 -13.13 -16.85 -1.14
C LEU A 315 -11.73 -16.25 -1.18
N SER A 316 -10.94 -16.42 -0.11
CA SER A 316 -9.56 -15.91 -0.02
C SER A 316 -8.66 -16.62 -1.04
N ILE A 317 -8.84 -17.92 -1.29
CA ILE A 317 -8.12 -18.65 -2.35
C ILE A 317 -8.47 -18.07 -3.73
N LEU A 318 -9.76 -17.88 -4.02
CA LEU A 318 -10.23 -17.31 -5.28
C LEU A 318 -9.66 -15.90 -5.51
N LEU A 319 -9.74 -15.03 -4.50
CA LEU A 319 -9.17 -13.68 -4.56
C LEU A 319 -7.65 -13.71 -4.74
N SER A 320 -6.94 -14.63 -4.10
CA SER A 320 -5.50 -14.81 -4.29
C SER A 320 -5.14 -15.20 -5.73
N ILE A 321 -5.91 -16.10 -6.35
CA ILE A 321 -5.71 -16.49 -7.75
C ILE A 321 -5.95 -15.28 -8.67
N ILE A 322 -7.07 -14.58 -8.50
CA ILE A 322 -7.41 -13.41 -9.32
C ILE A 322 -6.35 -12.31 -9.16
N ALA A 323 -5.93 -12.00 -7.93
CA ALA A 323 -4.88 -11.02 -7.66
C ALA A 323 -3.56 -11.41 -8.35
N THR A 324 -3.16 -12.68 -8.26
CA THR A 324 -1.94 -13.18 -8.89
C THR A 324 -1.99 -13.02 -10.41
N VAL A 325 -3.12 -13.40 -11.04
CA VAL A 325 -3.32 -13.25 -12.49
C VAL A 325 -3.22 -11.78 -12.90
N LEU A 326 -3.92 -10.89 -12.19
CA LEU A 326 -3.89 -9.44 -12.49
C LEU A 326 -2.48 -8.86 -12.32
N TRP A 327 -1.74 -9.24 -11.27
CA TRP A 327 -0.36 -8.81 -11.07
C TRP A 327 0.58 -9.32 -12.15
N VAL A 328 0.45 -10.58 -12.58
CA VAL A 328 1.29 -11.14 -13.66
C VAL A 328 1.09 -10.36 -14.95
N PHE A 329 -0.16 -10.10 -15.35
CA PHE A 329 -0.44 -9.29 -16.54
C PHE A 329 0.02 -7.84 -16.35
N SER A 330 -0.23 -7.24 -15.19
CA SER A 330 0.23 -5.88 -14.87
C SER A 330 1.76 -5.77 -15.02
N ILE A 331 2.54 -6.69 -14.44
CA ILE A 331 4.01 -6.69 -14.55
C ILE A 331 4.46 -6.91 -16.00
N TYR A 332 3.76 -7.74 -16.78
CA TYR A 332 4.05 -7.92 -18.19
C TYR A 332 3.94 -6.58 -18.96
N PHE A 333 2.84 -5.85 -18.78
CA PHE A 333 2.63 -4.55 -19.42
C PHE A 333 3.59 -3.47 -18.89
N PHE A 334 3.89 -3.46 -17.59
CA PHE A 334 4.88 -2.55 -16.99
C PHE A 334 6.27 -2.66 -17.63
N ARG A 335 6.68 -3.87 -18.03
CA ARG A 335 7.98 -4.10 -18.68
C ARG A 335 8.03 -3.64 -20.13
N GLN A 336 6.89 -3.33 -20.75
CA GLN A 336 6.81 -2.80 -22.10
C GLN A 336 7.04 -1.28 -22.07
N ASN A 337 8.32 -0.88 -22.03
CA ASN A 337 8.69 0.52 -21.97
C ASN A 337 8.33 1.26 -23.27
N VAL A 338 7.42 2.24 -23.17
CA VAL A 338 7.06 3.16 -24.26
C VAL A 338 7.74 4.53 -24.16
N ALA A 339 8.36 4.82 -23.01
CA ALA A 339 9.13 6.05 -22.78
C ALA A 339 10.19 5.83 -21.68
N LYS A 340 11.37 6.44 -21.82
CA LYS A 340 12.44 6.39 -20.81
C LYS A 340 12.79 7.79 -20.32
N ARG A 341 12.29 8.14 -19.14
CA ARG A 341 12.41 9.48 -18.51
C ARG A 341 13.84 9.86 -18.07
N GLN A 342 14.71 8.87 -17.94
CA GLN A 342 16.13 9.07 -17.59
C GLN A 342 17.05 9.22 -18.81
N ALA A 343 16.53 9.01 -20.02
CA ALA A 343 17.29 9.18 -21.26
C ALA A 343 17.11 10.59 -21.83
N THR A 344 17.89 10.97 -22.84
CA THR A 344 17.62 12.18 -23.64
C THR A 344 16.25 12.08 -24.33
N PRO A 345 15.56 13.20 -24.61
CA PRO A 345 14.27 13.17 -25.31
C PRO A 345 14.31 12.39 -26.63
N ALA A 346 15.36 12.54 -27.43
CA ALA A 346 15.54 11.80 -28.69
C ALA A 346 15.55 10.28 -28.46
N ARG A 347 16.40 9.79 -27.55
CA ARG A 347 16.48 8.36 -27.21
C ARG A 347 15.19 7.81 -26.58
N SER A 348 14.44 8.63 -25.86
CA SER A 348 13.12 8.21 -25.36
C SER A 348 12.11 8.03 -26.49
N ARG A 349 12.15 8.87 -27.53
CA ARG A 349 11.21 8.82 -28.67
C ARG A 349 11.39 7.57 -29.54
N GLU A 350 12.58 6.99 -29.55
CA GLU A 350 12.83 5.71 -30.23
C GLU A 350 12.03 4.54 -29.62
N LEU A 351 11.54 4.69 -28.38
CA LEU A 351 10.72 3.70 -27.70
C LEU A 351 9.22 3.90 -27.92
N ASN A 352 8.81 5.00 -28.56
CA ASN A 352 7.41 5.28 -28.83
C ASN A 352 6.80 4.16 -29.68
N ARG A 353 5.56 3.78 -29.37
CA ARG A 353 4.82 2.75 -30.09
C ARG A 353 3.40 3.23 -30.35
N GLU A 354 2.79 2.69 -31.40
CA GLU A 354 1.35 2.86 -31.63
C GLU A 354 0.53 2.35 -30.44
N CYS A 355 -0.71 2.82 -30.34
CA CYS A 355 -1.60 2.43 -29.27
C CYS A 355 -1.87 0.92 -29.27
N ALA A 356 -1.94 0.33 -28.09
CA ALA A 356 -2.11 -1.11 -27.93
C ALA A 356 -3.58 -1.52 -27.76
N PHE A 357 -4.44 -0.64 -27.24
CA PHE A 357 -5.82 -0.96 -26.94
C PHE A 357 -6.79 0.18 -27.30
N LEU A 358 -7.86 -0.17 -28.02
CA LEU A 358 -8.92 0.74 -28.49
C LEU A 358 -8.40 1.96 -29.27
N ASP A 359 -7.23 1.82 -29.91
CA ASP A 359 -6.50 2.92 -30.52
C ASP A 359 -6.27 4.12 -29.59
N PHE A 360 -6.41 3.97 -28.27
CA PHE A 360 -6.41 5.07 -27.32
C PHE A 360 -5.40 4.88 -26.18
N TYR A 361 -5.20 3.64 -25.74
CA TYR A 361 -4.35 3.31 -24.61
C TYR A 361 -3.05 2.65 -25.05
N ASP A 362 -1.93 3.10 -24.48
CA ASP A 362 -0.64 2.45 -24.66
C ASP A 362 -0.42 1.31 -23.64
N TYR A 363 0.74 0.65 -23.71
CA TYR A 363 1.06 -0.44 -22.78
C TYR A 363 1.16 0.01 -21.32
N HIS A 364 1.58 1.24 -21.07
CA HIS A 364 1.70 1.83 -19.72
C HIS A 364 0.32 2.17 -19.14
N ASP A 365 -0.63 2.58 -19.98
CA ASP A 365 -2.02 2.79 -19.61
C ASP A 365 -2.72 1.49 -19.22
N ILE A 366 -2.51 0.42 -19.99
CA ILE A 366 -3.04 -0.92 -19.67
C ILE A 366 -2.46 -1.41 -18.34
N TRP A 367 -1.17 -1.13 -18.09
CA TRP A 367 -0.55 -1.41 -16.80
C TRP A 367 -1.34 -0.76 -15.65
N HIS A 368 -1.61 0.55 -15.72
CA HIS A 368 -2.38 1.27 -14.67
C HIS A 368 -3.75 0.63 -14.40
N MET A 369 -4.48 0.23 -15.43
CA MET A 369 -5.79 -0.40 -15.27
C MET A 369 -5.69 -1.76 -14.56
N LEU A 370 -4.72 -2.57 -14.96
CA LEU A 370 -4.52 -3.91 -14.40
C LEU A 370 -3.98 -3.85 -12.97
N SER A 371 -3.03 -2.97 -12.66
CA SER A 371 -2.53 -2.79 -11.29
C SER A 371 -3.58 -2.20 -10.36
N ALA A 372 -4.46 -1.30 -10.83
CA ALA A 372 -5.57 -0.81 -10.03
C ALA A 372 -6.50 -1.97 -9.60
N GLY A 373 -6.85 -2.86 -10.54
CA GLY A 373 -7.59 -4.07 -10.25
C GLY A 373 -6.83 -5.02 -9.31
N ALA A 374 -5.54 -5.23 -9.56
CA ALA A 374 -4.70 -6.11 -8.75
C ALA A 374 -4.61 -5.65 -7.30
N LEU A 375 -4.39 -4.34 -7.06
CA LEU A 375 -4.38 -3.74 -5.73
C LEU A 375 -5.72 -3.90 -5.03
N PHE A 376 -6.83 -3.56 -5.71
CA PHE A 376 -8.16 -3.71 -5.15
C PHE A 376 -8.46 -5.15 -4.69
N VAL A 377 -8.20 -6.13 -5.55
CA VAL A 377 -8.41 -7.55 -5.21
C VAL A 377 -7.45 -8.00 -4.10
N SER A 378 -6.21 -7.51 -4.08
CA SER A 378 -5.26 -7.77 -2.99
C SER A 378 -5.74 -7.23 -1.64
N PHE A 379 -6.45 -6.10 -1.64
CA PHE A 379 -7.05 -5.53 -0.42
C PHE A 379 -8.27 -6.31 0.05
N LEU A 380 -9.11 -6.79 -0.87
CA LEU A 380 -10.20 -7.70 -0.54
C LEU A 380 -9.68 -9.03 0.01
N LEU A 381 -8.58 -9.55 -0.55
CA LEU A 381 -7.88 -10.70 -0.02
C LEU A 381 -7.44 -10.45 1.42
N LEU A 382 -6.78 -9.31 1.68
CA LEU A 382 -6.33 -8.96 3.03
C LEU A 382 -7.49 -8.84 4.04
N LEU A 383 -8.64 -8.34 3.59
CA LEU A 383 -9.83 -8.22 4.44
C LEU A 383 -10.46 -9.58 4.78
N SER A 384 -10.37 -10.56 3.88
CA SER A 384 -11.00 -11.89 4.01
C SER A 384 -10.04 -13.00 4.47
N LEU A 385 -8.76 -12.69 4.66
CA LEU A 385 -7.73 -13.70 4.94
C LEU A 385 -7.92 -14.39 6.30
N ASP A 386 -8.56 -13.72 7.25
CA ASP A 386 -8.78 -14.18 8.63
C ASP A 386 -10.26 -14.41 8.97
N ASP A 387 -11.12 -14.50 7.95
CA ASP A 387 -12.55 -14.78 8.12
C ASP A 387 -12.80 -16.16 8.74
N ASP A 388 -11.83 -17.09 8.67
CA ASP A 388 -11.89 -18.40 9.31
C ASP A 388 -11.89 -18.33 10.85
N LEU A 389 -11.41 -17.23 11.41
CA LEU A 389 -11.27 -17.04 12.85
C LEU A 389 -12.49 -16.37 13.50
N VAL A 390 -13.50 -15.94 12.73
CA VAL A 390 -14.65 -15.18 13.24
C VAL A 390 -15.40 -15.91 14.36
N THR A 391 -15.40 -17.23 14.36
CA THR A 391 -16.07 -18.08 15.36
C THR A 391 -15.15 -18.64 16.43
N ILE A 392 -13.86 -18.32 16.40
CA ILE A 392 -12.87 -18.79 17.37
C ILE A 392 -12.75 -17.77 18.50
N ARG A 393 -12.65 -18.22 19.76
CA ARG A 393 -12.47 -17.31 20.89
C ARG A 393 -11.08 -16.67 20.82
N ARG A 394 -10.98 -15.38 21.15
CA ARG A 394 -9.77 -14.57 20.94
C ARG A 394 -8.56 -15.06 21.75
N ASP A 395 -8.79 -15.67 22.91
CA ASP A 395 -7.78 -16.32 23.75
C ASP A 395 -7.24 -17.62 23.15
N GLU A 396 -7.95 -18.22 22.18
CA GLU A 396 -7.54 -19.44 21.46
C GLU A 396 -6.83 -19.11 20.13
N ILE A 397 -6.86 -17.85 19.68
CA ILE A 397 -6.22 -17.43 18.43
C ILE A 397 -4.71 -17.32 18.65
N ILE A 398 -3.94 -18.04 17.84
CA ILE A 398 -2.48 -18.03 17.90
C ILE A 398 -1.93 -16.70 17.36
N VAL A 399 -0.93 -16.17 18.06
CA VAL A 399 -0.20 -14.95 17.71
C VAL A 399 1.18 -15.35 17.22
N PHE A 400 1.54 -14.93 16.00
CA PHE A 400 2.83 -15.25 15.38
C PHE A 400 3.53 -14.03 14.78
#